data_AF-A0A920A962-F1
#
_entry.id   AF-A0A920A962-F1
#
_cell.length_a   1.000
_cell.length_b   1.000
_cell.length_c   1.000
_cell.angle_alpha   90.00
_cell.angle_beta   90.00
_cell.angle_gamma   90.00
#
_symmetry.space_group_name_H-M   'P 1'
#
loop_
_entity.id
_entity.type
_entity.pdbx_description
1 polymer ?
#
loop_
_entity_poly.entity_id
_entity_poly.type
_entity_poly.pdbx_seq_one_letter_code
_entity_poly.pdbx_strand_id
1 'polypeptide(L)'
;MCYGIRTDFQGKLFDGSKYLLAYADTLVELKTICEHPGCSRKATMIARYQDGKLVLEGQQIDIGGDKYKVFCRKHYRKLTDLI
;
A
#
# COMPACT_ATOMS: atom_id res chain seq x y z
N MET A 1 19.43 9.19 -5.94
CA MET A 1 18.00 9.00 -6.33
C MET A 1 17.60 7.60 -5.91
N CYS A 2 16.52 7.46 -5.14
CA CYS A 2 16.07 6.19 -4.54
C CYS A 2 14.61 5.94 -4.89
N TYR A 3 14.21 4.67 -4.97
CA TYR A 3 12.85 4.25 -5.28
C TYR A 3 12.45 3.11 -4.35
N GLY A 4 11.18 3.06 -3.96
CA GLY A 4 10.69 2.01 -3.09
C GLY A 4 9.22 2.17 -2.71
N ILE A 5 8.70 1.13 -2.07
CA ILE A 5 7.33 1.11 -1.56
C ILE A 5 7.31 1.85 -0.21
N ARG A 6 6.36 2.78 -0.04
CA ARG A 6 6.27 3.60 1.16
C ARG A 6 5.81 2.80 2.38
N THR A 7 4.70 2.08 2.21
CA THR A 7 3.99 1.39 3.29
C THR A 7 3.66 -0.05 2.93
N ASP A 8 3.54 -0.88 3.95
CA ASP A 8 3.04 -2.25 3.82
C ASP A 8 1.52 -2.33 3.68
N PHE A 9 1.01 -3.57 3.68
CA PHE A 9 -0.42 -3.86 3.57
C PHE A 9 -1.25 -3.46 4.80
N GLN A 10 -0.62 -3.16 5.92
CA GLN A 10 -1.24 -2.63 7.14
C GLN A 10 -1.18 -1.08 7.19
N GLY A 11 -0.59 -0.45 6.17
CA GLY A 11 -0.37 0.99 6.14
C GLY A 11 0.80 1.49 7.01
N LYS A 12 1.66 0.59 7.52
CA LYS A 12 2.86 0.95 8.28
C LYS A 12 4.01 1.23 7.32
N LEU A 13 4.86 2.20 7.66
CA LEU A 13 6.06 2.50 6.88
C LEU A 13 7.04 1.31 6.95
N PHE A 14 7.71 1.05 5.82
CA PHE A 14 8.94 0.25 5.86
C PHE A 14 10.04 1.06 6.55
N ASP A 15 10.90 0.40 7.33
CA ASP A 15 11.94 1.10 8.10
C ASP A 15 12.86 1.95 7.21
N GLY A 16 13.36 1.39 6.11
CA GLY A 16 14.17 2.14 5.14
C GLY A 16 13.41 3.33 4.54
N SER A 17 12.16 3.11 4.16
CA SER A 17 11.30 4.15 3.59
C SER A 17 11.03 5.29 4.59
N LYS A 18 10.91 4.99 5.88
CA LYS A 18 10.74 6.00 6.94
C LYS A 18 11.90 6.99 6.96
N TYR A 19 13.14 6.51 6.89
CA TYR A 19 14.32 7.39 6.86
C TYR A 19 14.40 8.16 5.54
N LEU A 20 14.17 7.50 4.40
CA LEU A 20 14.19 8.17 3.10
C LEU A 20 13.17 9.31 3.02
N LEU A 21 11.96 9.11 3.54
CA LEU A 21 10.94 10.15 3.60
C LEU A 21 11.30 11.30 4.54
N ALA A 22 12.04 11.04 5.62
CA ALA A 22 12.47 12.08 6.56
C ALA A 22 13.58 12.98 5.97
N TYR A 23 14.42 12.43 5.09
CA TYR A 23 15.54 13.15 4.48
C TYR A 23 15.27 13.71 3.09
N ALA A 24 14.21 13.28 2.40
CA ALA A 24 13.99 13.64 1.01
C ALA A 24 13.59 15.11 0.82
N ASP A 25 14.37 15.85 0.04
CA ASP A 25 14.00 17.19 -0.42
C ASP A 25 12.88 17.15 -1.48
N THR A 26 12.86 16.10 -2.31
CA THR A 26 11.86 15.91 -3.37
C THR A 26 11.21 14.53 -3.27
N LEU A 27 9.88 14.51 -3.37
CA LEU A 27 9.08 13.29 -3.39
C LEU A 27 8.27 13.20 -4.68
N VAL A 28 8.46 12.13 -5.44
CA VAL A 28 7.67 11.80 -6.62
C VAL A 28 6.88 10.53 -6.34
N GLU A 29 5.55 10.63 -6.38
CA GLU A 29 4.67 9.49 -6.18
C GLU A 29 4.17 8.94 -7.52
N LEU A 30 4.44 7.67 -7.78
CA LEU A 30 3.88 6.95 -8.92
C LEU A 30 2.41 6.63 -8.64
N LYS A 31 1.53 7.04 -9.55
CA LYS A 31 0.08 6.94 -9.37
C LYS A 31 -0.48 5.76 -10.15
N THR A 32 -1.24 4.92 -9.46
CA THR A 32 -2.15 3.94 -10.04
C THR A 32 -3.60 4.30 -9.68
N ILE A 33 -4.56 3.65 -10.33
CA ILE A 33 -5.99 3.84 -10.09
C ILE A 33 -6.47 2.79 -9.08
N CYS A 34 -7.38 3.20 -8.18
CA CYS A 34 -8.01 2.31 -7.23
C CYS A 34 -8.77 1.18 -7.95
N GLU A 35 -8.56 -0.07 -7.55
CA GLU A 35 -9.22 -1.23 -8.15
C GLU A 35 -10.69 -1.43 -7.73
N HIS A 36 -11.23 -0.53 -6.90
CA HIS A 36 -12.63 -0.64 -6.50
C HIS A 36 -13.55 -0.25 -7.67
N PRO A 37 -14.57 -1.06 -8.01
CA PRO A 37 -15.48 -0.78 -9.11
C PRO A 37 -16.08 0.62 -9.03
N GLY A 38 -16.01 1.38 -10.12
CA GLY A 38 -16.52 2.76 -10.18
C GLY A 38 -15.67 3.81 -9.46
N CYS A 39 -14.45 3.47 -9.01
CA CYS A 39 -13.53 4.43 -8.40
C CYS A 39 -12.44 4.89 -9.37
N SER A 40 -12.35 6.22 -9.59
CA SER A 40 -11.29 6.86 -10.37
C SER A 40 -10.24 7.56 -9.49
N ARG A 41 -10.25 7.30 -8.18
CA ARG A 41 -9.31 7.93 -7.24
C ARG A 41 -7.94 7.27 -7.33
N LYS A 42 -6.89 8.08 -7.10
CA LYS A 42 -5.51 7.61 -6.94
C LYS A 42 -5.43 6.52 -5.87
N ALA A 43 -4.81 5.39 -6.22
CA ALA A 43 -4.46 4.35 -5.26
C ALA A 43 -3.22 4.76 -4.47
N THR A 44 -3.31 4.62 -3.15
CA THR A 44 -2.24 5.01 -2.20
C THR A 44 -2.00 3.97 -1.12
N MET A 45 -2.83 2.93 -1.07
CA MET A 45 -2.81 1.86 -0.09
C MET A 45 -2.77 0.52 -0.82
N ILE A 46 -2.13 -0.46 -0.19
CA ILE A 46 -2.01 -1.81 -0.71
C ILE A 46 -2.75 -2.74 0.26
N ALA A 47 -3.56 -3.66 -0.25
CA ALA A 47 -4.14 -4.73 0.53
C ALA A 47 -3.51 -6.07 0.10
N ARG A 48 -3.24 -6.94 1.06
CA ARG A 48 -2.69 -8.28 0.82
C ARG A 48 -3.80 -9.32 0.89
N TYR A 49 -3.75 -10.27 -0.04
CA TYR A 49 -4.62 -11.43 -0.11
C TYR A 49 -3.79 -12.71 -0.06
N GLN A 50 -4.29 -13.71 0.65
CA GLN A 50 -3.75 -15.06 0.66
C GLN A 50 -4.91 -16.02 0.43
N ASP A 51 -4.79 -16.84 -0.61
CA ASP A 51 -5.84 -17.80 -1.02
C ASP A 51 -7.23 -17.14 -1.19
N GLY A 52 -7.24 -15.93 -1.77
CA GLY A 52 -8.45 -15.13 -2.00
C GLY A 52 -9.01 -14.43 -0.76
N LYS A 53 -8.41 -14.63 0.43
CA LYS A 53 -8.84 -13.99 1.69
C LYS A 53 -7.97 -12.80 2.02
N LEU A 54 -8.60 -11.75 2.55
CA LEU A 54 -7.91 -10.55 3.00
C LEU A 54 -7.05 -10.86 4.22
N VAL A 55 -5.80 -10.41 4.19
CA VAL A 55 -4.85 -10.56 5.29
C VAL A 55 -4.71 -9.21 6.00
N LEU A 56 -5.01 -9.19 7.30
CA LEU A 56 -4.93 -7.99 8.14
C LEU A 56 -3.71 -7.99 9.07
N GLU A 57 -3.13 -9.17 9.33
CA GLU A 57 -1.98 -9.37 10.20
C GLU A 57 -0.99 -10.34 9.56
N GLY A 58 0.30 -10.20 9.91
CA GLY A 58 1.36 -11.06 9.39
C GLY A 58 2.68 -10.32 9.22
N GLN A 59 3.64 -10.99 8.60
CA GLN A 59 4.96 -10.40 8.35
C GLN A 59 4.86 -9.26 7.34
N GLN A 60 5.60 -8.18 7.60
CA GLN A 60 5.65 -7.03 6.70
C GLN A 60 6.19 -7.42 5.31
N ILE A 61 7.21 -8.27 5.28
CA ILE A 61 7.88 -8.72 4.05
C ILE A 61 7.27 -10.06 3.61
N ASP A 62 6.73 -10.08 2.39
CA ASP A 62 6.32 -11.32 1.68
C ASP A 62 6.51 -11.12 0.18
N ILE A 63 7.07 -12.12 -0.49
CA ILE A 63 7.41 -12.06 -1.93
C ILE A 63 6.26 -12.68 -2.74
N GLY A 64 5.80 -11.94 -3.76
CA GLY A 64 4.82 -12.42 -4.73
C GLY A 64 3.82 -11.33 -5.13
N GLY A 65 3.77 -10.97 -6.42
CA GLY A 65 2.98 -9.84 -6.91
C GLY A 65 1.46 -10.07 -6.88
N ASP A 66 1.01 -11.28 -7.21
CA ASP A 66 -0.41 -11.61 -7.44
C ASP A 66 -1.29 -11.51 -6.19
N LYS A 67 -0.65 -11.43 -5.02
CA LYS A 67 -1.29 -11.32 -3.71
C LYS A 67 -1.70 -9.89 -3.35
N TYR A 68 -1.26 -8.88 -4.10
CA TYR A 68 -1.43 -7.49 -3.72
C TYR A 68 -2.40 -6.75 -4.63
N LYS A 69 -3.31 -6.02 -4.01
CA LYS A 69 -4.29 -5.16 -4.68
C LYS A 69 -4.17 -3.73 -4.20
N VAL A 70 -4.44 -2.77 -5.07
CA VAL A 70 -4.20 -1.33 -4.81
C VAL A 70 -5.50 -0.55 -4.70
N PHE A 71 -5.60 0.25 -3.64
CA PHE A 71 -6.82 0.99 -3.31
C PHE A 71 -6.54 2.43 -2.90
N CYS A 72 -7.53 3.30 -3.09
CA CYS A 72 -7.52 4.61 -2.44
C CYS A 72 -7.77 4.44 -0.94
N ARG A 73 -7.33 5.41 -0.12
CA ARG A 73 -7.49 5.37 1.34
C ARG A 73 -8.92 5.08 1.81
N LYS A 74 -9.94 5.63 1.13
CA LYS A 74 -11.36 5.42 1.47
C LYS A 74 -11.78 3.96 1.33
N HIS A 75 -11.45 3.32 0.21
CA HIS A 75 -11.86 1.93 -0.04
C HIS A 75 -10.99 0.95 0.74
N TYR A 76 -9.72 1.26 0.94
CA TYR A 76 -8.88 0.48 1.85
C TYR A 76 -9.47 0.42 3.26
N ARG A 77 -9.80 1.57 3.85
CA ARG A 77 -10.38 1.63 5.21
C ARG A 77 -11.68 0.83 5.33
N LYS A 78 -12.56 0.91 4.32
CA LYS A 78 -13.80 0.12 4.28
C LYS A 78 -13.58 -1.38 4.12
N LEU A 79 -12.46 -1.77 3.53
CA LEU A 79 -12.13 -3.17 3.24
C LEU A 79 -11.45 -3.82 4.45
N THR A 80 -10.57 -3.10 5.13
CA THR A 80 -9.70 -3.64 6.18
C THR A 80 -10.11 -3.22 7.59
N ASP A 81 -10.94 -2.18 7.74
CA ASP A 81 -11.21 -1.47 9.00
C ASP A 81 -9.94 -1.00 9.73
N LEU A 82 -8.80 -0.94 9.02
CA LEU A 82 -7.55 -0.41 9.52
C LEU A 82 -7.50 1.11 9.26
N ILE A 83 -7.09 1.87 10.29
CA ILE A 83 -6.80 3.32 10.27
C ILE A 83 -8.04 4.19 9.96
#